data_AF-A0A1I7IU52-F1
#
_entry.id   AF-A0A1I7IU52-F1
#
_cell.length_a   1.000
_cell.length_b   1.000
_cell.length_c   1.000
_cell.angle_alpha   90.00
_cell.angle_beta   90.00
_cell.angle_gamma   90.00
#
_symmetry.space_group_name_H-M   'P 1'
#
loop_
_entity.id
_entity.type
_entity.pdbx_description
1 polymer ?
#
loop_
_entity_poly.entity_id
_entity_poly.type
_entity_poly.pdbx_seq_one_letter_code
_entity_poly.pdbx_strand_id
1 'polypeptide(L)' 'MEIYASQFKFIENLLPIQRGNVTLSNLEVLNAILYVAEHGCK' A
#
# COMPACT_ATOMS: atom_id res chain seq x y z
N MET A 1 -8.80 -3.23 6.89
CA MET A 1 -7.68 -2.61 7.60
C MET A 1 -7.04 -1.60 6.67
N GLU A 2 -6.70 -0.42 7.17
CA GLU A 2 -6.06 0.66 6.39
C GLU A 2 -4.98 1.35 7.23
N ILE A 3 -3.93 1.85 6.59
CA ILE A 3 -2.87 2.65 7.22
C ILE A 3 -2.83 4.06 6.66
N TYR A 4 -2.38 5.01 7.48
CA TYR A 4 -2.23 6.41 7.11
C TYR A 4 -0.80 6.74 6.65
N ALA A 5 -0.64 7.86 5.96
CA ALA A 5 0.66 8.31 5.43
C ALA A 5 1.76 8.43 6.50
N SER A 6 1.40 8.80 7.74
CA SER A 6 2.33 8.86 8.87
C SER A 6 2.89 7.48 9.23
N GLN A 7 2.06 6.44 9.16
CA GLN A 7 2.45 5.06 9.44
C GLN A 7 3.25 4.47 8.27
N PHE A 8 2.82 4.77 7.04
CA PHE A 8 3.52 4.36 5.82
C PHE A 8 4.98 4.85 5.80
N LYS A 9 5.24 6.07 6.30
CA LYS A 9 6.57 6.66 6.31
C LYS A 9 7.62 5.85 7.08
N PHE A 10 7.21 5.04 8.05
CA PHE A 10 8.12 4.15 8.78
C PHE A 10 8.60 2.96 7.93
N ILE A 11 7.82 2.54 6.94
CA ILE A 11 8.08 1.34 6.11
C ILE A 11 8.32 1.67 4.64
N GLU A 12 8.18 2.92 4.22
CA GLU A 12 8.34 3.39 2.84
C GLU A 12 9.65 2.91 2.21
N ASN A 13 10.75 2.97 2.97
CA ASN A 13 12.09 2.55 2.51
C ASN A 13 12.24 1.03 2.27
N LEU A 14 11.28 0.22 2.75
CA LEU A 14 11.27 -1.23 2.56
C LEU A 14 10.50 -1.64 1.30
N LEU A 15 9.74 -0.72 0.71
CA LEU A 15 8.91 -1.00 -0.46
C LEU A 15 9.67 -0.70 -1.76
N PRO A 16 9.35 -1.43 -2.83
CA PRO A 16 9.96 -1.17 -4.13
C PRO A 16 9.57 0.23 -4.63
N ILE A 17 10.52 0.89 -5.28
CA ILE A 17 10.23 2.10 -6.05
C ILE A 17 9.39 1.75 -7.28
N GLN A 18 8.33 2.52 -7.52
CA GLN A 18 7.46 2.30 -8.66
C GLN A 18 8.21 2.65 -9.95
N ARG A 19 8.17 1.74 -10.93
CA ARG A 19 8.87 1.89 -12.21
C ARG A 19 7.88 2.09 -13.36
N GLY A 20 8.16 3.04 -14.24
CA GLY A 20 7.34 3.34 -15.41
C GLY A 20 6.19 4.31 -15.12
N ASN A 21 5.14 4.27 -15.94
CA ASN A 21 4.01 5.21 -15.86
C ASN A 21 2.94 4.70 -14.88
N VAL A 22 3.29 4.66 -13.59
CA VAL A 22 2.38 4.18 -12.53
C VAL A 22 1.54 5.34 -12.00
N THR A 23 0.22 5.16 -11.97
CA THR A 23 -0.75 6.16 -11.51
C THR A 23 -1.19 5.97 -10.06
N LEU A 24 -0.93 4.79 -9.49
CA LEU A 24 -1.24 4.45 -8.10
C LEU A 24 -0.02 4.71 -7.21
N SER A 25 -0.23 5.08 -5.96
CA SER A 25 0.83 5.18 -4.97
C SER A 25 1.07 3.85 -4.24
N ASN A 26 2.29 3.65 -3.72
CA ASN A 26 2.60 2.50 -2.87
C ASN A 26 1.69 2.41 -1.63
N LEU A 27 1.22 3.55 -1.10
CA LEU A 27 0.26 3.60 0.00
C LEU A 27 -1.11 3.02 -0.41
N GLU A 28 -1.64 3.42 -1.57
CA GLU A 28 -2.91 2.91 -2.08
C GLU A 28 -2.86 1.41 -2.35
N VAL A 29 -1.77 0.93 -2.94
CA VAL A 29 -1.56 -0.50 -3.18
C VAL A 29 -1.52 -1.27 -1.86
N LEU A 30 -0.81 -0.76 -0.86
CA LEU A 30 -0.72 -1.42 0.45
C LEU A 30 -2.09 -1.46 1.16
N ASN A 31 -2.83 -0.37 1.12
CA ASN A 31 -4.19 -0.31 1.68
C ASN A 31 -5.15 -1.27 0.97
N ALA A 32 -5.05 -1.41 -0.36
CA ALA A 32 -5.81 -2.40 -1.11
C ALA A 32 -5.48 -3.84 -0.69
N ILE A 33 -4.20 -4.16 -0.49
CA ILE A 33 -3.77 -5.48 -0.01
C ILE A 33 -4.31 -5.75 1.40
N LEU A 34 -4.21 -4.78 2.31
CA LEU A 34 -4.72 -4.90 3.68
C LEU A 34 -6.25 -5.07 3.72
N TYR A 35 -6.96 -4.38 2.84
CA TYR A 35 -8.40 -4.53 2.68
C TYR A 35 -8.77 -5.95 2.25
N VAL A 36 -8.11 -6.48 1.22
CA VAL A 36 -8.34 -7.86 0.75
C VAL A 36 -7.97 -8.89 1.83
N ALA A 37 -6.88 -8.65 2.58
CA ALA A 37 -6.48 -9.53 3.67
C ALA A 37 -7.51 -9.57 4.82
N GLU A 38 -8.17 -8.44 5.12
CA GLU A 38 -9.17 -8.36 6.19
C GLU A 38 -10.52 -8.94 5.78
N HIS A 39 -10.99 -8.61 4.57
CA HIS A 39 -12.32 -9.01 4.11
C HIS A 39 -12.33 -10.36 3.38
N GLY A 40 -11.15 -10.91 3.09
CA GLY A 40 -10.95 -12.09 2.26
C GLY A 40 -11.20 -11.80 0.78
N CYS A 41 -10.69 -12.69 -0.09
CA CYS A 41 -11.16 -12.74 -1.47
C CYS A 41 -12.55 -13.40 -1.48
N LYS A 42 -13.59 -12.58 -1.58
CA LYS A 42 -14.94 -13.08 -1.83
C LYS A 42 -15.21 -13.21 -3.32
#